data_AF-A0A9K3D019-F1
#
_entry.id   AF-A0A9K3D019-F1
#
_cell.length_a   1.000
_cell.length_b   1.000
_cell.length_c   1.000
_cell.angle_alpha   90.00
_cell.angle_beta   90.00
_cell.angle_gamma   90.00
#
_symmetry.space_group_name_H-M   'P 1'
#
loop_
_entity.id
_entity.type
_entity.pdbx_description
1 polymer ?
#
loop_
_entity_poly.entity_id
_entity_poly.type
_entity_poly.pdbx_seq_one_letter_code
_entity_poly.pdbx_strand_id
1 'polypeptide(L)'
;QRVKDRFGGRVKCIINPPQPGAAVVIGAVHYGSNPSVIKARVSRFTYGVKFGSTFRPGNELHQKHEDKKVWDEKTQTFRLNNQFRAFVKVGELVAVDHEVTHGYFPVYDDQTEIEFQMFHCDFNPFFATERGVTPLGNSVCVEVPAEGQRGVDAVMHFGDTEIRMEVIPLDKSFPSRDTTVKFSCK
;
A
#
# COMPACT_ATOMS: atom_id res chain seq x y z
N GLN A 1 21.65 -16.30 -24.67
CA GLN A 1 22.74 -15.96 -23.73
C GLN A 1 22.40 -14.75 -22.83
N ARG A 2 22.19 -13.56 -23.39
CA ARG A 2 21.94 -12.29 -22.63
C ARG A 2 20.90 -12.36 -21.49
N VAL A 3 19.81 -13.12 -21.65
CA VAL A 3 18.78 -13.28 -20.60
C VAL A 3 19.31 -14.08 -19.40
N LYS A 4 20.08 -15.15 -19.65
CA LYS A 4 20.70 -15.95 -18.58
C LYS A 4 21.75 -15.14 -17.84
N ASP A 5 22.58 -14.39 -18.57
CA ASP A 5 23.63 -13.56 -17.96
C ASP A 5 23.03 -12.44 -17.09
N ARG A 6 21.91 -11.84 -17.53
CA ARG A 6 21.26 -10.73 -16.81
C ARG A 6 20.38 -11.17 -15.64
N PHE A 7 19.71 -12.32 -15.74
CA PHE A 7 18.68 -12.73 -14.78
C PHE A 7 18.99 -14.03 -14.03
N GLY A 8 20.03 -14.78 -14.41
CA GLY A 8 20.33 -16.09 -13.82
C GLY A 8 20.57 -16.08 -12.32
N GLY A 9 21.12 -14.99 -11.77
CA GLY A 9 21.28 -14.80 -10.32
C GLY A 9 20.06 -14.22 -9.59
N ARG A 10 19.01 -13.82 -10.33
CA ARG A 10 17.82 -13.13 -9.78
C ARG A 10 16.58 -14.01 -9.75
N VAL A 11 16.57 -15.10 -10.51
CA VAL A 11 15.41 -15.98 -10.67
C VAL A 11 15.81 -17.44 -10.51
N LYS A 12 14.94 -18.25 -9.88
CA LYS A 12 15.21 -19.67 -9.63
C LYS A 12 15.33 -20.50 -10.91
N CYS A 13 14.58 -20.14 -11.97
CA CYS A 13 14.56 -20.90 -13.22
C CYS A 13 14.28 -19.97 -14.41
N ILE A 14 14.99 -20.19 -15.52
CA ILE A 14 14.76 -19.51 -16.80
C ILE A 14 14.34 -20.57 -17.82
N ILE A 15 13.10 -20.50 -18.28
CA ILE A 15 12.52 -21.43 -19.25
C ILE A 15 12.36 -20.69 -20.58
N ASN A 16 12.86 -21.29 -21.66
CA ASN A 16 12.60 -20.82 -23.03
C ASN A 16 11.64 -21.81 -23.70
N PRO A 17 10.33 -21.51 -23.80
CA PRO A 17 9.38 -22.42 -24.42
C PRO A 17 9.72 -22.62 -25.91
N PRO A 18 9.53 -23.83 -26.46
CA PRO A 18 9.80 -24.12 -27.87
C PRO A 18 9.00 -23.21 -28.84
N GLN A 19 7.82 -22.78 -28.43
CA GLN A 19 6.93 -21.90 -29.19
C GLN A 19 6.52 -20.70 -28.31
N PRO A 20 7.31 -19.62 -28.25
CA PRO A 20 7.04 -18.50 -27.36
C PRO A 20 5.73 -17.77 -27.69
N GLY A 21 5.39 -17.62 -28.98
CA GLY A 21 4.11 -17.02 -29.39
C GLY A 21 2.91 -17.85 -28.93
N ALA A 22 2.96 -19.17 -29.09
CA ALA A 22 1.90 -20.06 -28.63
C ALA A 22 1.79 -20.06 -27.10
N ALA A 23 2.91 -20.03 -26.36
CA ALA A 23 2.89 -19.97 -24.90
C ALA A 23 2.17 -18.71 -24.37
N VAL A 24 2.34 -17.56 -25.02
CA VAL A 24 1.60 -16.33 -24.69
C VAL A 24 0.11 -16.48 -24.94
N VAL A 25 -0.28 -16.95 -26.14
CA VAL A 25 -1.69 -17.12 -26.51
C VAL A 25 -2.40 -18.14 -25.64
N ILE A 26 -1.77 -19.29 -25.38
CA ILE A 26 -2.29 -20.32 -24.48
C ILE A 26 -2.46 -19.76 -23.06
N GLY A 27 -1.49 -19.00 -22.57
CA GLY A 27 -1.60 -18.30 -21.28
C GLY A 27 -2.79 -17.33 -21.23
N ALA A 28 -2.96 -16.53 -22.28
CA ALA A 28 -4.08 -15.59 -22.39
C ALA A 28 -5.44 -16.30 -22.46
N VAL A 29 -5.55 -17.40 -23.22
CA VAL A 29 -6.77 -18.22 -23.30
C VAL A 29 -7.07 -18.89 -21.96
N HIS A 30 -6.07 -19.47 -21.29
CA HIS A 30 -6.26 -20.05 -19.95
C HIS A 30 -6.71 -18.99 -18.94
N TYR A 31 -6.11 -17.80 -18.95
CA TYR A 31 -6.54 -16.71 -18.08
C TYR A 31 -7.96 -16.24 -18.40
N GLY A 32 -8.29 -16.04 -19.67
CA GLY A 32 -9.64 -15.66 -20.09
C GLY A 32 -10.69 -16.72 -19.78
N SER A 33 -10.32 -18.01 -19.85
CA SER A 33 -11.21 -19.13 -19.53
C SER A 33 -11.36 -19.35 -18.02
N ASN A 34 -10.31 -19.11 -17.24
CA ASN A 34 -10.32 -19.26 -15.79
C ASN A 34 -9.27 -18.35 -15.13
N PRO A 35 -9.65 -17.13 -14.72
CA PRO A 35 -8.74 -16.20 -14.05
C PRO A 35 -8.13 -16.76 -12.75
N SER A 36 -8.83 -17.67 -12.06
CA SER A 36 -8.38 -18.32 -10.82
C SER A 36 -7.15 -19.25 -10.98
N VAL A 37 -6.66 -19.41 -12.21
CA VAL A 37 -5.41 -20.11 -12.50
C VAL A 37 -4.20 -19.40 -11.90
N ILE A 38 -4.26 -18.07 -11.74
CA ILE A 38 -3.24 -17.32 -11.00
C ILE A 38 -3.52 -17.51 -9.51
N LYS A 39 -2.53 -18.01 -8.75
CA LYS A 39 -2.66 -18.23 -7.31
C LYS A 39 -2.03 -17.12 -6.47
N ALA A 40 -0.94 -16.55 -6.96
CA ALA A 40 -0.25 -15.46 -6.31
C ALA A 40 0.62 -14.71 -7.33
N ARG A 41 1.03 -13.49 -6.97
CA ARG A 41 1.92 -12.64 -7.76
C ARG A 41 2.98 -12.06 -6.83
N VAL A 42 4.17 -11.84 -7.37
CA VAL A 42 5.21 -11.11 -6.64
C VAL A 42 4.95 -9.62 -6.83
N SER A 43 4.74 -8.88 -5.75
CA SER A 43 4.50 -7.44 -5.84
C SER A 43 5.71 -6.72 -6.43
N ARG A 44 5.47 -5.93 -7.47
CA ARG A 44 6.52 -5.15 -8.14
C ARG A 44 6.96 -3.94 -7.32
N PHE A 45 6.08 -3.42 -6.48
CA PHE A 45 6.29 -2.22 -5.69
C PHE A 45 5.85 -2.45 -4.25
N THR A 46 6.34 -1.62 -3.35
CA THR A 46 5.73 -1.45 -2.04
C THR A 46 4.55 -0.51 -2.19
N TYR A 47 3.37 -0.92 -1.71
CA TYR A 47 2.16 -0.12 -1.70
C TYR A 47 1.79 0.25 -0.27
N GLY A 48 1.37 1.49 -0.07
CA GLY A 48 1.05 1.96 1.26
C GLY A 48 0.40 3.34 1.29
N VAL A 49 0.24 3.85 2.51
CA VAL A 49 -0.31 5.18 2.76
C VAL A 49 0.63 5.98 3.66
N LYS A 50 0.51 7.31 3.62
CA LYS A 50 1.15 8.19 4.60
C LYS A 50 0.34 8.24 5.89
N PHE A 51 1.02 8.34 7.04
CA PHE A 51 0.39 8.59 8.33
C PHE A 51 1.29 9.44 9.24
N GLY A 52 0.72 9.96 10.32
CA GLY A 52 1.45 10.66 11.37
C GLY A 52 1.33 9.91 12.70
N SER A 53 2.38 9.96 13.53
CA SER A 53 2.32 9.39 14.89
C SER A 53 3.11 10.23 15.88
N THR A 54 2.79 10.09 17.16
CA THR A 54 3.61 10.63 18.24
C THR A 54 5.01 10.00 18.20
N PHE A 55 6.04 10.82 18.39
CA PHE A 55 7.41 10.38 18.53
C PHE A 55 7.57 9.59 19.83
N ARG A 56 8.09 8.37 19.76
CA ARG A 56 8.30 7.51 20.92
C ARG A 56 9.79 7.32 21.14
N PRO A 57 10.37 7.95 22.19
CA PRO A 57 11.81 7.82 22.49
C PRO A 57 12.25 6.37 22.71
N GLY A 58 11.36 5.46 23.14
CA GLY A 58 11.67 4.04 23.30
C GLY A 58 11.60 3.20 22.01
N ASN A 59 11.24 3.79 20.87
CA ASN A 59 11.16 3.09 19.60
C ASN A 59 12.44 3.33 18.78
N GLU A 60 13.19 2.27 18.50
CA GLU A 60 14.47 2.34 17.76
C GLU A 60 14.33 2.99 16.37
N LEU A 61 13.22 2.74 15.66
CA LEU A 61 12.99 3.34 14.35
C LEU A 61 12.72 4.84 14.47
N HIS A 62 12.05 5.28 15.53
CA HIS A 62 11.84 6.71 15.77
C HIS A 62 13.16 7.38 16.14
N GLN A 63 13.97 6.76 17.00
CA GLN A 63 15.29 7.30 17.38
C GLN A 63 16.20 7.52 16.17
N LYS A 64 16.18 6.60 15.19
CA LYS A 64 16.92 6.75 13.92
C LYS A 64 16.50 7.98 13.09
N HIS A 65 15.35 8.57 13.41
CA HIS A 65 14.77 9.72 12.73
C HIS A 65 14.44 10.85 13.71
N GLU A 66 15.18 10.96 14.81
CA GLU A 66 15.00 12.00 15.82
C GLU A 66 15.15 13.42 15.24
N ASP A 67 16.01 13.60 14.25
CA ASP A 67 16.24 14.85 13.52
C ASP A 67 14.99 15.34 12.75
N LYS A 68 14.04 14.45 12.47
CA LYS A 68 12.81 14.73 11.73
C LYS A 68 11.59 14.92 12.63
N LYS A 69 11.74 14.86 13.96
CA LYS A 69 10.62 15.12 14.88
C LYS A 69 10.22 16.59 14.84
N VAL A 70 8.93 16.85 14.87
CA VAL A 70 8.37 18.20 14.90
C VAL A 70 7.55 18.37 16.16
N TRP A 71 7.69 19.51 16.85
CA TRP A 71 6.84 19.85 17.98
C TRP A 71 5.44 20.21 17.47
N ASP A 72 4.42 19.58 18.06
CA ASP A 72 3.04 19.79 17.70
C ASP A 72 2.30 20.50 18.86
N GLU A 73 1.94 21.77 18.64
CA GLU A 73 1.32 22.60 19.69
C GLU A 73 -0.08 22.14 20.09
N LYS A 74 -0.84 21.50 19.20
CA LYS A 74 -2.20 21.02 19.53
C LYS A 74 -2.14 19.81 20.46
N THR A 75 -1.23 18.89 20.20
CA THR A 75 -1.07 17.66 20.99
C THR A 75 -0.06 17.82 22.12
N GLN A 76 0.69 18.92 22.18
CA GLN A 76 1.78 19.17 23.15
C GLN A 76 2.81 18.02 23.20
N THR A 77 3.12 17.44 22.04
CA THR A 77 4.07 16.34 21.91
C THR A 77 4.94 16.46 20.67
N PHE A 78 6.11 15.81 20.67
CA PHE A 78 6.87 15.59 19.44
C PHE A 78 6.18 14.54 18.56
N ARG A 79 6.14 14.79 17.25
CA ARG A 79 5.52 13.89 16.25
C ARG A 79 6.44 13.64 15.07
N LEU A 80 6.20 12.51 14.40
CA LEU A 80 6.76 12.19 13.09
C LEU A 80 5.62 12.19 12.07
N ASN A 81 5.70 13.14 11.14
CA ASN A 81 4.72 13.33 10.08
C ASN A 81 5.17 12.64 8.79
N ASN A 82 4.20 12.27 7.94
CA ASN A 82 4.43 11.62 6.65
C ASN A 82 5.21 10.30 6.74
N GLN A 83 5.07 9.55 7.82
CA GLN A 83 5.57 8.18 7.87
C GLN A 83 4.83 7.32 6.84
N PHE A 84 5.49 6.29 6.33
CA PHE A 84 4.93 5.38 5.34
C PHE A 84 4.52 4.07 6.02
N ARG A 85 3.26 3.68 5.84
CA ARG A 85 2.77 2.36 6.28
C ARG A 85 2.53 1.47 5.06
N ALA A 86 3.39 0.46 4.92
CA ALA A 86 3.24 -0.53 3.87
C ALA A 86 2.07 -1.48 4.17
N PHE A 87 1.24 -1.70 3.15
CA PHE A 87 0.24 -2.77 3.10
C PHE A 87 0.86 -4.02 2.47
N VAL A 88 1.63 -3.84 1.41
CA VAL A 88 2.41 -4.89 0.74
C VAL A 88 3.78 -4.33 0.40
N LYS A 89 4.83 -5.15 0.51
CA LYS A 89 6.22 -4.78 0.19
C LYS A 89 6.65 -5.25 -1.20
N VAL A 90 7.60 -4.55 -1.79
CA VAL A 90 8.27 -5.01 -3.00
C VAL A 90 8.86 -6.41 -2.80
N GLY A 91 8.61 -7.30 -3.77
CA GLY A 91 9.05 -8.69 -3.72
C GLY A 91 8.18 -9.62 -2.88
N GLU A 92 7.14 -9.12 -2.21
CA GLU A 92 6.23 -9.93 -1.42
C GLU A 92 5.31 -10.78 -2.31
N LEU A 93 5.06 -12.02 -1.90
CA LEU A 93 4.15 -12.92 -2.60
C LEU A 93 2.71 -12.65 -2.15
N VAL A 94 1.93 -12.02 -3.02
CA VAL A 94 0.55 -11.61 -2.79
C VAL A 94 -0.39 -12.62 -3.41
N ALA A 95 -1.23 -13.27 -2.61
CA ALA A 95 -2.26 -14.19 -3.10
C ALA A 95 -3.35 -13.43 -3.87
N VAL A 96 -4.12 -14.15 -4.70
CA VAL A 96 -5.36 -13.57 -5.28
C VAL A 96 -6.34 -13.25 -4.14
N ASP A 97 -7.02 -12.12 -4.26
CA ASP A 97 -7.95 -11.56 -3.26
C ASP A 97 -7.29 -11.30 -1.90
N HIS A 98 -5.98 -11.08 -1.88
CA HIS A 98 -5.29 -10.71 -0.66
C HIS A 98 -5.73 -9.32 -0.20
N GLU A 99 -6.11 -9.22 1.06
CA GLU A 99 -6.43 -7.96 1.72
C GLU A 99 -5.52 -7.75 2.92
N VAL A 100 -5.17 -6.48 3.15
CA VAL A 100 -4.42 -6.07 4.32
C VAL A 100 -5.15 -4.90 4.95
N THR A 101 -5.38 -4.99 6.26
CA THR A 101 -6.11 -3.97 7.03
C THR A 101 -5.20 -3.34 8.06
N HIS A 102 -5.28 -2.01 8.15
CA HIS A 102 -4.59 -1.24 9.18
C HIS A 102 -5.56 -0.22 9.79
N GLY A 103 -5.60 -0.16 11.12
CA GLY A 103 -6.37 0.83 11.86
C GLY A 103 -5.65 2.18 11.96
N TYR A 104 -6.44 3.26 11.88
CA TYR A 104 -6.01 4.65 12.00
C TYR A 104 -6.96 5.43 12.89
N PHE A 105 -6.42 6.49 13.52
CA PHE A 105 -7.18 7.38 14.39
C PHE A 105 -6.84 8.83 14.05
N PRO A 106 -7.78 9.76 14.28
CA PRO A 106 -7.51 11.19 14.14
C PRO A 106 -6.33 11.60 15.01
N VAL A 107 -5.55 12.56 14.52
CA VAL A 107 -4.39 13.08 15.25
C VAL A 107 -4.83 14.06 16.34
N TYR A 108 -5.87 14.83 16.06
CA TYR A 108 -6.40 15.85 16.96
C TYR A 108 -7.81 15.53 17.44
N ASP A 109 -8.15 16.02 18.63
CA ASP A 109 -9.47 15.82 19.24
C ASP A 109 -10.57 16.52 18.45
N ASP A 110 -10.26 17.64 17.78
CA ASP A 110 -11.18 18.44 16.96
C ASP A 110 -11.27 18.00 15.49
N GLN A 111 -10.53 16.97 15.08
CA GLN A 111 -10.46 16.54 13.67
C GLN A 111 -11.72 15.78 13.23
N THR A 112 -12.45 16.29 12.25
CA THR A 112 -13.71 15.70 11.75
C THR A 112 -13.53 14.84 10.50
N GLU A 113 -12.34 14.82 9.89
CA GLU A 113 -12.06 14.06 8.67
C GLU A 113 -10.65 13.47 8.69
N ILE A 114 -10.46 12.31 8.04
CA ILE A 114 -9.15 11.71 7.79
C ILE A 114 -8.94 11.54 6.28
N GLU A 115 -7.83 12.08 5.77
CA GLU A 115 -7.42 11.91 4.37
C GLU A 115 -6.47 10.72 4.21
N PHE A 116 -6.77 9.84 3.25
CA PHE A 116 -5.91 8.75 2.81
C PHE A 116 -5.44 8.98 1.37
N GLN A 117 -4.13 8.97 1.16
CA GLN A 117 -3.50 8.96 -0.16
C GLN A 117 -2.69 7.67 -0.31
N MET A 118 -2.95 6.92 -1.37
CA MET A 118 -2.15 5.76 -1.74
C MET A 118 -0.83 6.18 -2.35
N PHE A 119 0.23 5.41 -2.12
CA PHE A 119 1.56 5.62 -2.65
C PHE A 119 2.19 4.29 -3.11
N HIS A 120 3.16 4.40 -4.01
CA HIS A 120 4.03 3.28 -4.38
C HIS A 120 5.50 3.68 -4.51
N CYS A 121 6.39 2.69 -4.37
CA CYS A 121 7.84 2.82 -4.56
C CYS A 121 8.49 1.44 -4.81
N ASP A 122 9.73 1.41 -5.29
CA ASP A 122 10.49 0.18 -5.58
C ASP A 122 11.40 -0.28 -4.43
N PHE A 123 11.21 0.27 -3.23
CA PHE A 123 11.92 -0.08 -1.99
C PHE A 123 10.96 -0.04 -0.79
N ASN A 124 11.46 -0.19 0.43
CA ASN A 124 10.67 -0.07 1.67
C ASN A 124 11.01 1.24 2.39
N PRO A 125 10.26 2.33 2.15
CA PRO A 125 10.52 3.64 2.74
C PRO A 125 10.07 3.69 4.20
N PHE A 126 10.65 4.62 4.97
CA PHE A 126 10.13 4.99 6.28
C PHE A 126 9.22 6.22 6.20
N PHE A 127 9.50 7.16 5.30
CA PHE A 127 8.67 8.33 5.03
C PHE A 127 8.10 8.34 3.61
N ALA A 128 6.86 8.80 3.47
CA ALA A 128 6.21 9.02 2.18
C ALA A 128 6.80 10.21 1.39
N THR A 129 7.66 11.01 2.03
CA THR A 129 8.41 12.12 1.40
C THR A 129 9.77 11.69 0.85
N GLU A 130 10.17 10.43 1.02
CA GLU A 130 11.42 9.92 0.47
C GLU A 130 11.40 9.93 -1.06
N ARG A 131 12.56 10.23 -1.65
CA ARG A 131 12.72 10.29 -3.11
C ARG A 131 12.39 8.92 -3.73
N GLY A 132 11.48 8.91 -4.69
CA GLY A 132 11.02 7.70 -5.37
C GLY A 132 9.67 7.18 -4.86
N VAL A 133 9.17 7.70 -3.74
CA VAL A 133 7.78 7.48 -3.33
C VAL A 133 6.85 8.38 -4.15
N THR A 134 5.89 7.77 -4.83
CA THR A 134 4.99 8.46 -5.76
C THR A 134 3.53 8.22 -5.38
N PRO A 135 2.66 9.25 -5.35
CA PRO A 135 1.23 9.06 -5.08
C PRO A 135 0.54 8.29 -6.20
N LEU A 136 -0.45 7.47 -5.85
CA LEU A 136 -1.32 6.73 -6.76
C LEU A 136 -2.76 7.18 -6.62
N GLY A 137 -3.40 7.50 -7.74
CA GLY A 137 -4.80 7.89 -7.76
C GLY A 137 -5.09 9.15 -6.93
N ASN A 138 -6.36 9.39 -6.68
CA ASN A 138 -6.83 10.51 -5.87
C ASN A 138 -6.88 10.11 -4.39
N SER A 139 -6.74 11.10 -3.50
CA SER A 139 -6.97 10.90 -2.08
C SER A 139 -8.46 10.68 -1.76
N VAL A 140 -8.70 10.02 -0.63
CA VAL A 140 -10.04 9.74 -0.09
C VAL A 140 -10.13 10.40 1.29
N CYS A 141 -11.16 11.22 1.49
CA CYS A 141 -11.48 11.77 2.80
C CYS A 141 -12.66 11.00 3.40
N VAL A 142 -12.55 10.67 4.69
CA VAL A 142 -13.60 10.02 5.46
C VAL A 142 -13.92 10.85 6.68
N GLU A 143 -15.20 11.12 6.89
CA GLU A 143 -15.70 11.81 8.07
C GLU A 143 -15.59 10.90 9.30
N VAL A 144 -15.24 11.50 10.42
CA VAL A 144 -15.19 10.84 11.73
C VAL A 144 -16.03 11.64 12.73
N PRO A 145 -16.68 10.98 13.69
CA PRO A 145 -17.46 11.68 14.70
C PRO A 145 -16.58 12.58 15.57
N ALA A 146 -17.20 13.60 16.18
CA ALA A 146 -16.52 14.48 17.13
C ALA A 146 -16.15 13.76 18.43
N GLU A 147 -16.98 12.80 18.86
CA GLU A 147 -16.81 12.05 20.11
C GLU A 147 -17.07 10.55 19.88
N GLY A 148 -16.65 9.70 20.83
CA GLY A 148 -16.88 8.26 20.76
C GLY A 148 -15.86 7.51 19.90
N GLN A 149 -16.33 6.60 19.04
CA GLN A 149 -15.49 5.69 18.28
C GLN A 149 -14.98 6.33 16.97
N ARG A 150 -13.90 7.12 17.09
CA ARG A 150 -13.39 7.98 15.99
C ARG A 150 -12.40 7.31 15.03
N GLY A 151 -12.09 6.03 15.21
CA GLY A 151 -11.12 5.33 14.36
C GLY A 151 -11.71 4.91 13.01
N VAL A 152 -10.82 4.56 12.09
CA VAL A 152 -11.17 3.99 10.78
C VAL A 152 -10.23 2.83 10.46
N ASP A 153 -10.72 1.84 9.74
CA ASP A 153 -9.91 0.78 9.15
C ASP A 153 -9.69 1.09 7.67
N ALA A 154 -8.43 1.22 7.25
CA ALA A 154 -8.12 1.23 5.82
C ALA A 154 -7.73 -0.18 5.39
N VAL A 155 -8.44 -0.69 4.39
CA VAL A 155 -8.29 -2.00 3.79
C VAL A 155 -7.78 -1.82 2.37
N MET A 156 -6.66 -2.45 2.04
CA MET A 156 -6.16 -2.49 0.66
C MET A 156 -6.36 -3.89 0.09
N HIS A 157 -7.17 -3.97 -0.96
CA HIS A 157 -7.47 -5.19 -1.70
C HIS A 157 -6.55 -5.28 -2.91
N PHE A 158 -5.86 -6.41 -3.02
CA PHE A 158 -4.98 -6.74 -4.14
C PHE A 158 -5.67 -7.80 -5.00
N GLY A 159 -6.45 -7.32 -5.98
CA GLY A 159 -7.17 -8.15 -6.94
C GLY A 159 -6.39 -8.36 -8.25
N ASP A 160 -7.05 -8.97 -9.23
CA ASP A 160 -6.45 -9.41 -10.49
C ASP A 160 -5.70 -8.29 -11.25
N THR A 161 -6.37 -7.17 -11.56
CA THR A 161 -5.78 -6.06 -12.37
C THR A 161 -5.91 -4.70 -11.70
N GLU A 162 -6.40 -4.64 -10.47
CA GLU A 162 -6.73 -3.41 -9.77
C GLU A 162 -6.30 -3.51 -8.31
N ILE A 163 -5.80 -2.41 -7.75
CA ILE A 163 -5.62 -2.24 -6.31
C ILE A 163 -6.71 -1.29 -5.84
N ARG A 164 -7.52 -1.72 -4.89
CA ARG A 164 -8.58 -0.92 -4.28
C ARG A 164 -8.23 -0.64 -2.83
N MET A 165 -8.43 0.59 -2.40
CA MET A 165 -8.39 0.96 -0.99
C MET A 165 -9.80 1.33 -0.56
N GLU A 166 -10.30 0.63 0.45
CA GLU A 166 -11.54 0.95 1.14
C GLU A 166 -11.20 1.47 2.54
N VAL A 167 -11.89 2.52 2.99
CA VAL A 167 -11.74 3.10 4.32
C VAL A 167 -13.09 3.01 5.01
N ILE A 168 -13.11 2.27 6.11
CA ILE A 168 -14.31 1.87 6.84
C ILE A 168 -14.28 2.57 8.21
N PRO A 169 -15.20 3.52 8.48
CA PRO A 169 -15.38 4.08 9.82
C PRO A 169 -15.68 2.99 10.83
N LEU A 170 -15.05 3.07 12.00
CA LEU A 170 -15.37 2.18 13.10
C LEU A 170 -16.77 2.46 13.67
N ASP A 171 -17.20 3.73 13.65
CA ASP A 171 -18.59 4.12 13.84
C ASP A 171 -19.39 3.92 12.55
N LYS A 172 -20.21 2.87 12.51
CA LYS A 172 -21.00 2.48 11.34
C LYS A 172 -22.14 3.43 10.98
N SER A 173 -22.36 4.49 11.77
CA SER A 173 -23.27 5.57 11.38
C SER A 173 -22.70 6.44 10.25
N PHE A 174 -21.38 6.40 10.04
CA PHE A 174 -20.70 7.10 8.95
C PHE A 174 -20.47 6.19 7.74
N PRO A 175 -20.60 6.71 6.51
CA PRO A 175 -20.42 5.93 5.29
C PRO A 175 -18.95 5.56 5.06
N SER A 176 -18.70 4.33 4.57
CA SER A 176 -17.39 3.98 4.03
C SER A 176 -17.11 4.73 2.73
N ARG A 177 -15.82 4.87 2.39
CA ARG A 177 -15.36 5.44 1.13
C ARG A 177 -14.28 4.56 0.54
N ASP A 178 -14.21 4.52 -0.79
CA ASP A 178 -13.17 3.77 -1.47
C ASP A 178 -12.58 4.52 -2.66
N THR A 179 -11.37 4.11 -3.04
CA THR A 179 -10.70 4.52 -4.27
C THR A 179 -10.07 3.31 -4.93
N THR A 180 -10.07 3.30 -6.26
CA THR A 180 -9.55 2.18 -7.04
C THR A 180 -8.51 2.69 -8.02
N VAL A 181 -7.33 2.09 -7.97
CA VAL A 181 -6.25 2.33 -8.92
C VAL A 181 -6.24 1.17 -9.92
N LYS A 182 -6.63 1.47 -11.16
CA LYS A 182 -6.59 0.51 -12.26
C LYS A 182 -5.23 0.52 -12.93
N PHE A 183 -4.62 -0.65 -13.08
CA PHE A 183 -3.40 -0.80 -13.85
C PHE A 183 -3.76 -1.08 -15.30
N SER A 184 -3.74 -0.05 -16.15
CA SER A 184 -3.86 -0.25 -17.58
C SER A 184 -2.55 -0.80 -18.14
N CYS A 185 -2.64 -1.90 -18.89
CA CYS A 185 -1.53 -2.37 -19.71
C CYS A 185 -1.43 -1.39 -20.89
N LYS A 186 -0.35 -0.58 -20.94
CA LYS A 186 0.04 0.16 -22.13
C LYS A 186 0.95 -0.70 -23.00
#